data_AF-A0A090BVR7-F1
#
_entry.id   AF-A0A090BVR7-F1
#
_cell.length_a   1.000
_cell.length_b   1.000
_cell.length_c   1.000
_cell.angle_alpha   90.00
_cell.angle_beta   90.00
_cell.angle_gamma   90.00
#
_symmetry.space_group_name_H-M   'P 1'
#
loop_
_entity.id
_entity.type
_entity.pdbx_description
1 polymer ?
#
loop_
_entity_poly.entity_id
_entity_poly.type
_entity_poly.pdbx_seq_one_letter_code
_entity_poly.pdbx_strand_id
1 'polypeptide(L)'
;MPYPKIKSAQVIDDHTLIVEFANEEKRKYDMTKLFDKEVFFPLKNPGFFKNFQIDSSGCAIIWNEDIDVSEYEIWSHGTIEC
;
A
#
# COMPACT_ATOMS: atom_id res chain seq x y z
N MET A 1 18.93 -4.36 -2.91
CA MET A 1 17.56 -4.17 -3.46
C MET A 1 17.39 -2.68 -3.73
N PRO A 2 16.88 -2.24 -4.89
CA PRO A 2 16.93 -0.83 -5.27
C PRO A 2 15.75 0.01 -4.73
N TYR A 3 14.81 -0.59 -4.01
CA TYR A 3 13.62 0.10 -3.49
C TYR A 3 13.75 0.28 -1.97
N PRO A 4 13.43 1.48 -1.44
CA PRO A 4 13.41 1.70 -0.01
C PRO A 4 12.27 0.90 0.65
N LYS A 5 12.44 0.57 1.92
CA LYS A 5 11.42 -0.16 2.70
C LYS A 5 10.31 0.77 3.16
N ILE A 6 9.13 0.22 3.34
CA ILE A 6 7.97 0.92 3.90
C ILE A 6 8.26 1.20 5.38
N LYS A 7 8.10 2.45 5.78
CA LYS A 7 8.27 2.92 7.16
C LYS A 7 6.92 3.17 7.82
N SER A 8 5.99 3.80 7.12
CA SER A 8 4.64 4.07 7.60
C SER A 8 3.64 4.15 6.44
N ALA A 9 2.35 3.96 6.73
CA ALA A 9 1.29 4.15 5.75
C ALA A 9 0.06 4.76 6.43
N GLN A 10 -0.65 5.63 5.73
CA GLN A 10 -1.83 6.33 6.21
C GLN A 10 -2.94 6.27 5.16
N VAL A 11 -4.15 5.89 5.59
CA VAL A 11 -5.36 6.01 4.77
C VAL A 11 -5.78 7.47 4.64
N ILE A 12 -6.01 7.94 3.41
CA ILE A 12 -6.45 9.32 3.15
C ILE A 12 -7.85 9.41 2.52
N ASP A 13 -8.34 8.32 1.94
CA ASP A 13 -9.72 8.16 1.47
C ASP A 13 -10.10 6.66 1.44
N ASP A 14 -11.22 6.31 0.81
CA ASP A 14 -11.74 4.94 0.83
C ASP A 14 -10.83 3.90 0.15
N HIS A 15 -9.87 4.32 -0.69
CA HIS A 15 -9.01 3.38 -1.45
C HIS A 15 -7.56 3.84 -1.61
N THR A 16 -7.16 4.96 -1.00
CA THR A 16 -5.84 5.54 -1.20
C THR A 16 -5.01 5.58 0.08
N LEU A 17 -3.74 5.22 -0.05
CA LEU A 17 -2.72 5.34 0.99
C LEU A 17 -1.72 6.44 0.66
N ILE A 18 -1.24 7.15 1.66
CA ILE A 18 0.08 7.81 1.65
C ILE A 18 1.06 6.87 2.35
N VAL A 19 2.13 6.49 1.66
CA VAL A 19 3.14 5.55 2.13
C VAL A 19 4.47 6.27 2.27
N GLU A 20 5.01 6.32 3.47
CA GLU A 20 6.34 6.86 3.76
C GLU A 20 7.38 5.73 3.68
N PHE A 21 8.44 5.99 2.94
CA PHE A 21 9.54 5.07 2.77
C PHE A 21 10.74 5.44 3.66
N ALA A 22 11.66 4.50 3.86
CA ALA A 22 12.85 4.68 4.69
C ALA A 22 13.79 5.80 4.20
N ASN A 23 13.67 6.23 2.94
CA ASN A 23 14.38 7.37 2.36
C ASN A 23 13.61 8.69 2.53
N GLU A 24 12.59 8.73 3.39
CA GLU A 24 11.74 9.89 3.71
C GLU A 24 10.79 10.32 2.58
N GLU A 25 10.87 9.71 1.40
CA GLU A 25 9.94 9.95 0.31
C GLU A 25 8.55 9.41 0.67
N LYS A 26 7.53 10.19 0.35
CA LYS A 26 6.12 9.80 0.49
C LYS A 26 5.52 9.58 -0.88
N ARG A 27 4.77 8.49 -1.02
CA ARG A 27 4.01 8.21 -2.23
C ARG A 27 2.55 8.00 -1.95
N LYS A 28 1.72 8.61 -2.76
CA LYS A 28 0.28 8.36 -2.82
C LYS A 28 0.01 7.18 -3.74
N TYR A 29 -0.70 6.18 -3.24
CA TYR A 29 -1.03 4.97 -3.97
C TYR A 29 -2.53 4.68 -3.92
N ASP A 30 -3.17 4.72 -5.09
CA ASP A 30 -4.59 4.43 -5.31
C ASP A 30 -4.75 2.93 -5.62
N MET A 31 -5.40 2.21 -4.71
CA MET A 31 -5.60 0.77 -4.78
C MET A 31 -6.63 0.35 -5.83
N THR A 32 -7.44 1.28 -6.35
CA THR A 32 -8.44 0.95 -7.38
C THR A 32 -7.80 0.38 -8.65
N LYS A 33 -6.52 0.71 -8.89
CA LYS A 33 -5.69 0.14 -9.97
C LYS A 33 -5.52 -1.38 -9.88
N LEU A 34 -5.72 -1.97 -8.71
CA LEU A 34 -5.60 -3.41 -8.48
C LEU A 34 -6.93 -4.15 -8.66
N PHE A 35 -8.05 -3.43 -8.80
CA PHE A 35 -9.39 -4.01 -8.84
C PHE A 35 -9.77 -4.69 -10.16
N ASP A 36 -8.83 -4.86 -11.08
CA ASP A 36 -8.99 -5.76 -12.22
C ASP A 36 -8.77 -7.24 -11.81
N LYS A 37 -8.16 -7.49 -10.65
CA LYS A 37 -7.95 -8.83 -10.11
C LYS A 37 -8.92 -9.08 -8.96
N GLU A 38 -9.66 -10.18 -9.05
CA GLU A 38 -10.72 -10.53 -8.07
C GLU A 38 -10.19 -10.67 -6.63
N VAL A 39 -8.93 -11.08 -6.47
CA VAL A 39 -8.26 -11.19 -5.15
C VAL A 39 -8.27 -9.86 -4.37
N PHE A 40 -8.29 -8.71 -5.05
CA PHE A 40 -8.29 -7.39 -4.41
C PHE A 40 -9.71 -6.83 -4.18
N PHE A 41 -10.77 -7.50 -4.63
CA PHE A 41 -12.14 -7.01 -4.43
C PHE A 41 -12.53 -6.77 -2.96
N PRO A 42 -12.05 -7.55 -1.96
CA PRO A 42 -12.33 -7.26 -0.56
C PRO A 42 -11.91 -5.85 -0.11
N LEU A 43 -10.91 -5.25 -0.76
CA LEU A 43 -10.44 -3.89 -0.47
C LEU A 43 -11.42 -2.79 -0.91
N LYS A 44 -12.48 -3.12 -1.66
CA LYS A 44 -13.61 -2.21 -1.92
C LYS A 44 -14.43 -1.92 -0.66
N ASN A 45 -14.26 -2.72 0.40
CA ASN A 45 -14.87 -2.46 1.70
C ASN A 45 -13.96 -1.53 2.52
N PRO A 46 -14.39 -0.29 2.87
CA PRO A 46 -13.52 0.66 3.57
C PRO A 46 -13.09 0.19 4.96
N GLY A 47 -13.91 -0.63 5.64
CA GLY A 47 -13.57 -1.19 6.95
C GLY A 47 -12.46 -2.23 6.84
N PHE A 48 -12.51 -3.09 5.81
CA PHE A 48 -11.44 -4.02 5.51
C PHE A 48 -10.18 -3.29 5.05
N PHE A 49 -10.31 -2.32 4.14
CA PHE A 49 -9.19 -1.52 3.63
C PHE A 49 -8.41 -0.78 4.73
N LYS A 50 -9.09 -0.27 5.76
CA LYS A 50 -8.42 0.42 6.88
C LYS A 50 -7.68 -0.53 7.83
N ASN A 51 -7.92 -1.83 7.75
CA ASN A 51 -7.36 -2.83 8.66
C ASN A 51 -6.13 -3.54 8.05
N PHE A 52 -5.07 -2.77 7.79
CA PHE A 52 -3.80 -3.31 7.31
C PHE A 52 -2.71 -3.27 8.38
N GLN A 53 -1.66 -4.04 8.14
CA GLN A 53 -0.38 -3.98 8.86
C GLN A 53 0.77 -3.88 7.87
N ILE A 54 1.89 -3.30 8.29
CA ILE A 54 3.14 -3.35 7.53
C ILE A 54 3.90 -4.58 8.01
N ASP A 55 4.45 -5.37 7.09
CA ASP A 55 5.27 -6.51 7.48
C ASP A 55 6.51 -6.07 8.28
N SER A 56 7.07 -6.97 9.10
CA SER A 56 8.19 -6.64 9.99
C SER A 56 9.49 -6.25 9.29
N SER A 57 9.63 -6.58 8.01
CA SER A 57 10.75 -6.21 7.14
C SER A 57 10.51 -4.93 6.32
N GLY A 58 9.29 -4.39 6.35
CA GLY A 58 8.86 -3.25 5.53
C GLY A 58 8.76 -3.56 4.03
N CYS A 59 8.60 -4.82 3.62
CA CYS A 59 8.49 -5.21 2.21
C CYS A 59 7.05 -5.18 1.68
N ALA A 60 6.04 -5.11 2.53
CA ALA A 60 4.65 -5.19 2.10
C ALA A 60 3.68 -4.56 3.11
N ILE A 61 2.55 -4.11 2.59
CA ILE A 61 1.33 -3.83 3.35
C ILE A 61 0.43 -5.05 3.22
N ILE A 62 0.01 -5.61 4.35
CA ILE A 62 -0.72 -6.88 4.46
C ILE A 62 -2.10 -6.61 5.05
N TRP A 63 -3.15 -7.12 4.39
CA TRP A 63 -4.52 -7.13 4.90
C TRP A 63 -4.91 -8.48 5.50
N ASN A 64 -4.49 -9.57 4.85
CA ASN A 64 -4.70 -10.94 5.32
C ASN A 64 -3.67 -11.89 4.66
N GLU A 65 -3.87 -13.19 4.78
CA GLU A 65 -3.01 -14.23 4.22
C GLU A 65 -2.99 -14.29 2.68
N ASP A 66 -3.99 -13.69 2.02
CA ASP A 66 -4.16 -13.72 0.55
C ASP A 66 -3.89 -12.37 -0.12
N ILE A 67 -3.90 -11.27 0.66
CA ILE A 67 -3.90 -9.90 0.16
C ILE A 67 -2.78 -9.11 0.81
N ASP A 68 -1.71 -8.93 0.04
CA ASP A 68 -0.62 -8.02 0.33
C ASP A 68 -0.25 -7.17 -0.91
N VAL A 69 0.39 -6.04 -0.66
CA VAL A 69 0.97 -5.18 -1.69
C VAL A 69 2.40 -4.86 -1.32
N SER A 70 3.33 -5.27 -2.19
CA SER A 70 4.77 -5.07 -1.99
C SER A 70 5.19 -3.59 -2.02
N GLU A 71 6.33 -3.31 -1.40
CA GLU A 71 6.99 -2.01 -1.45
C GLU A 71 7.36 -1.63 -2.88
N TYR A 72 7.71 -2.63 -3.70
CA TYR A 72 8.01 -2.44 -5.12
C TYR A 72 6.83 -1.90 -5.91
N GLU A 73 5.62 -2.44 -5.71
CA GLU A 73 4.40 -2.01 -6.40
C GLU A 73 4.12 -0.53 -6.10
N ILE A 74 4.13 -0.18 -4.82
CA ILE A 74 3.85 1.18 -4.33
C ILE A 74 4.95 2.14 -4.81
N TRP A 75 6.21 1.73 -4.75
CA TRP A 75 7.35 2.53 -5.23
C TRP A 75 7.34 2.69 -6.76
N SER A 76 6.80 1.75 -7.53
CA SER A 76 6.84 1.85 -8.99
C SER A 76 5.63 2.59 -9.56
N HIS A 77 4.48 2.50 -8.89
CA HIS A 77 3.19 2.95 -9.43
C HIS A 77 2.49 4.02 -8.58
N GLY A 78 3.06 4.35 -7.41
CA GLY A 78 2.67 5.48 -6.57
C GLY A 78 3.23 6.81 -7.07
N THR A 79 2.45 7.87 -6.89
CA THR A 79 2.83 9.25 -7.23
C THR A 79 3.55 9.89 -6.06
N ILE A 80 4.64 10.62 -6.31
CA ILE A 80 5.34 11.39 -5.27
C ILE A 80 4.36 12.41 -4.67
N GLU A 81 4.24 12.39 -3.34
CA GLU A 81 3.50 13.39 -2.58
C GLU A 81 4.47 14.53 -2.22
N CYS A 82 4.18 15.74 -2.68
CA CYS A 82 5.00 16.94 -2.44
C CYS A 82 4.73 17.59 -1.07
#